data_AF-A0A2K8U1T6-F1
#
_entry.id   AF-A0A2K8U1T6-F1
#
_cell.length_a   1.000
_cell.length_b   1.000
_cell.length_c   1.000
_cell.angle_alpha   90.00
_cell.angle_beta   90.00
_cell.angle_gamma   90.00
#
_symmetry.space_group_name_H-M   'P 1'
#
loop_
_entity.id
_entity.type
_entity.pdbx_description
1 polymer ?
#
loop_
_entity_poly.entity_id
_entity_poly.type
_entity_poly.pdbx_seq_one_letter_code
_entity_poly.pdbx_strand_id
1 'polypeptide(L)'
;MTKPTNLAGKIDHLKSMLVQATDFDQPMGYFFDVLALDPAFRERGRPLKDAAIKTRFRTVLEAMQQQVMPGWTGEGRMISAFWLKDYGFAHGACTVAERLGVTFYFRDLDMGLSTLASLRPGDQVLFARFSVQEGGDPDKNYQFDRPGRRH
;
A
#
# COMPACT_ATOMS: atom_id res chain seq x y z
N MET A 1 -12.59 -2.86 -21.49
CA MET A 1 -13.01 -3.75 -20.39
C MET A 1 -14.11 -3.06 -19.61
N THR A 2 -15.22 -3.75 -19.31
CA THR A 2 -16.30 -3.25 -18.44
C THR A 2 -15.81 -3.19 -16.99
N LYS A 3 -16.10 -2.11 -16.26
CA LYS A 3 -15.74 -1.98 -14.84
C LYS A 3 -16.42 -3.09 -14.02
N PRO A 4 -15.70 -3.80 -13.14
CA PRO A 4 -16.27 -4.84 -12.30
C PRO A 4 -17.33 -4.26 -11.34
N THR A 5 -18.42 -5.00 -11.14
CA THR A 5 -19.58 -4.53 -10.36
C THR A 5 -19.59 -5.03 -8.92
N ASN A 6 -18.95 -6.17 -8.63
CA ASN A 6 -18.87 -6.75 -7.28
C ASN A 6 -17.47 -6.59 -6.66
N LEU A 7 -17.39 -6.74 -5.34
CA LEU A 7 -16.16 -6.53 -4.57
C LEU A 7 -15.01 -7.45 -5.01
N ALA A 8 -15.30 -8.73 -5.26
CA ALA A 8 -14.30 -9.70 -5.69
C ALA A 8 -13.63 -9.27 -7.00
N GLY A 9 -14.45 -8.96 -8.02
CA GLY A 9 -13.94 -8.49 -9.31
C GLY A 9 -13.20 -7.15 -9.22
N LYS A 10 -13.60 -6.25 -8.31
CA LYS A 10 -12.88 -5.00 -8.06
C LYS A 10 -11.50 -5.24 -7.46
N ILE A 11 -11.39 -6.20 -6.53
CA ILE A 11 -10.12 -6.60 -5.92
C ILE A 11 -9.21 -7.25 -6.97
N ASP A 12 -9.73 -8.19 -7.76
CA ASP A 12 -8.95 -8.86 -8.81
C ASP A 12 -8.48 -7.87 -9.88
N HIS A 13 -9.31 -6.86 -10.18
CA HIS A 13 -8.89 -5.77 -11.07
C HIS A 13 -7.75 -4.95 -10.46
N LEU A 14 -7.83 -4.56 -9.18
CA LEU A 14 -6.75 -3.84 -8.51
C LEU A 14 -5.44 -4.66 -8.48
N LYS A 15 -5.52 -5.98 -8.27
CA LYS A 15 -4.37 -6.89 -8.39
C LYS A 15 -3.72 -6.82 -9.76
N SER A 16 -4.53 -6.94 -10.83
CA SER A 16 -4.04 -6.84 -12.20
C SER A 16 -3.39 -5.48 -12.48
N MET A 17 -4.01 -4.39 -12.03
CA MET A 17 -3.45 -3.05 -12.15
C MET A 17 -2.11 -2.95 -11.42
N LEU A 18 -2.02 -3.45 -10.18
CA LEU A 18 -0.79 -3.38 -9.39
C LEU A 18 0.38 -4.09 -10.09
N VAL A 19 0.15 -5.28 -10.64
CA VAL A 19 1.20 -6.07 -11.31
C VAL A 19 1.67 -5.39 -12.60
N GLN A 20 0.74 -4.84 -13.38
CA GLN A 20 1.01 -4.29 -14.71
C GLN A 20 1.39 -2.80 -14.70
N ALA A 21 1.17 -2.10 -13.59
CA ALA A 21 1.35 -0.65 -13.52
C ALA A 21 2.81 -0.25 -13.76
N THR A 22 3.00 0.69 -14.68
CA THR A 22 4.21 1.51 -14.81
C THR A 22 4.02 2.90 -14.19
N ASP A 23 2.76 3.28 -13.95
CA ASP A 23 2.33 4.49 -13.25
C ASP A 23 1.49 4.06 -12.04
N PHE A 24 2.01 4.31 -10.83
CA PHE A 24 1.38 3.85 -9.60
C PHE A 24 0.27 4.75 -9.10
N ASP A 25 0.08 5.93 -9.71
CA ASP A 25 -1.09 6.76 -9.43
C ASP A 25 -2.38 6.03 -9.84
N GLN A 26 -2.35 5.26 -10.94
CA GLN A 26 -3.51 4.54 -11.43
C GLN A 26 -4.08 3.49 -10.45
N PRO A 27 -3.30 2.49 -9.97
CA PRO A 27 -3.81 1.54 -8.98
C PRO A 27 -4.17 2.21 -7.65
N MET A 28 -3.45 3.27 -7.23
CA MET A 28 -3.79 3.99 -6.00
C MET A 28 -5.09 4.80 -6.13
N GLY A 29 -5.28 5.50 -7.24
CA GLY A 29 -6.52 6.19 -7.58
C GLY A 29 -7.70 5.22 -7.66
N TYR A 30 -7.52 4.06 -8.29
CA TYR A 30 -8.56 3.02 -8.28
C TYR A 30 -8.91 2.52 -6.87
N PHE A 31 -7.91 2.34 -6.01
CA PHE A 31 -8.14 2.00 -4.61
C PHE A 31 -9.03 3.05 -3.93
N PHE A 32 -8.73 4.34 -4.08
CA PHE A 32 -9.51 5.42 -3.46
C PHE A 32 -10.90 5.59 -4.07
N ASP A 33 -10.99 5.66 -5.40
CA ASP A 33 -12.20 6.09 -6.10
C ASP A 33 -13.21 4.95 -6.34
N VAL A 34 -12.76 3.69 -6.25
CA VAL A 34 -13.60 2.53 -6.57
C VAL A 34 -13.69 1.56 -5.40
N LEU A 35 -12.54 1.15 -4.83
CA LEU A 35 -12.53 0.09 -3.83
C LEU A 35 -12.92 0.61 -2.44
N ALA A 36 -12.31 1.71 -1.99
CA ALA A 36 -12.55 2.29 -0.66
C ALA A 36 -13.98 2.85 -0.51
N LEU A 37 -14.64 3.20 -1.62
CA LEU A 37 -16.03 3.66 -1.65
C LEU A 37 -17.05 2.52 -1.75
N ASP A 38 -16.62 1.27 -1.95
CA ASP A 38 -17.53 0.12 -2.01
C ASP A 38 -18.07 -0.21 -0.60
N PRO A 39 -19.40 -0.24 -0.38
CA PRO A 39 -19.96 -0.57 0.93
C PRO A 39 -19.50 -1.95 1.46
N ALA A 40 -19.42 -2.96 0.58
CA ALA A 40 -19.01 -4.30 0.96
C ALA A 40 -17.53 -4.35 1.39
N PHE A 41 -16.70 -3.44 0.87
CA PHE A 41 -15.31 -3.31 1.28
C PHE A 41 -15.21 -2.90 2.75
N ARG A 42 -15.95 -1.85 3.14
CA ARG A 42 -16.00 -1.38 4.54
C ARG A 42 -16.62 -2.41 5.48
N GLU A 43 -17.70 -3.07 5.05
CA GLU A 43 -18.40 -4.06 5.87
C GLU A 43 -17.60 -5.34 6.13
N ARG A 44 -16.71 -5.72 5.20
CA ARG A 44 -15.86 -6.91 5.34
C ARG A 44 -14.50 -6.64 5.97
N GLY A 45 -14.04 -5.39 5.98
CA GLY A 45 -12.82 -4.99 6.67
C GLY A 45 -12.89 -5.29 8.17
N ARG A 46 -11.88 -5.99 8.70
CA ARG A 46 -11.70 -6.20 10.14
C ARG A 46 -10.35 -5.63 10.56
N PRO A 47 -10.19 -5.13 11.79
CA PRO A 47 -8.88 -4.67 12.27
C PRO A 47 -7.80 -5.73 12.03
N LEU A 48 -6.67 -5.33 11.45
CA LEU A 48 -5.57 -6.23 11.16
C LEU A 48 -4.96 -6.74 12.48
N LYS A 49 -5.00 -8.07 12.68
CA LYS A 49 -4.39 -8.76 13.83
C LYS A 49 -3.22 -9.65 13.46
N ASP A 50 -3.04 -9.95 12.18
CA ASP A 50 -1.95 -10.79 11.67
C ASP A 50 -0.59 -10.10 11.88
N ALA A 51 0.27 -10.70 12.70
CA ALA A 51 1.56 -10.13 13.07
C ALA A 51 2.54 -10.10 11.89
N ALA A 52 2.49 -11.09 10.99
CA ALA A 52 3.37 -11.14 9.83
C ALA A 52 3.05 -10.01 8.86
N ILE A 53 1.77 -9.75 8.60
CA ILE A 53 1.34 -8.62 7.74
C ILE A 53 1.69 -7.28 8.40
N LYS A 54 1.54 -7.15 9.72
CA LYS A 54 1.97 -5.94 10.45
C LYS A 54 3.47 -5.68 10.31
N THR A 55 4.30 -6.72 10.46
CA THR A 55 5.75 -6.61 10.24
C THR A 55 6.03 -6.16 8.81
N ARG A 56 5.33 -6.71 7.81
CA ARG A 56 5.47 -6.29 6.42
C ARG A 56 5.18 -4.81 6.20
N PHE A 57 4.08 -4.31 6.77
CA PHE A 57 3.77 -2.88 6.70
C PHE A 57 4.84 -2.02 7.38
N ARG A 58 5.32 -2.41 8.56
CA ARG A 58 6.38 -1.68 9.25
C ARG A 58 7.65 -1.58 8.39
N THR A 59 8.12 -2.68 7.82
CA THR A 59 9.35 -2.67 7.00
C THR A 59 9.19 -1.80 5.74
N VAL A 60 8.00 -1.81 5.13
CA VAL A 60 7.72 -0.90 4.00
C VAL A 60 7.78 0.56 4.43
N LEU A 61 7.23 0.91 5.59
CA LEU A 61 7.27 2.28 6.09
C LEU A 61 8.70 2.71 6.44
N GLU A 62 9.51 1.83 7.04
CA GLU A 62 10.93 2.07 7.32
C GLU A 62 11.73 2.30 6.03
N ALA A 63 11.49 1.48 5.00
CA ALA A 63 12.14 1.66 3.71
C ALA A 63 11.73 2.97 3.02
N MET A 64 10.45 3.34 3.07
CA MET A 64 9.97 4.63 2.55
C MET A 64 10.57 5.80 3.34
N GLN A 65 10.67 5.67 4.66
CA GLN A 65 11.29 6.67 5.52
C GLN A 65 12.72 6.96 5.11
N GLN A 66 13.54 5.92 4.92
CA GLN A 66 14.94 6.09 4.47
C GLN A 66 15.03 6.80 3.11
N GLN A 67 14.00 6.72 2.27
CA GLN A 67 13.96 7.43 0.99
C GLN A 67 13.51 8.88 1.13
N VAL A 68 12.49 9.15 1.95
CA VAL A 68 11.94 10.50 2.12
C VAL A 68 12.90 11.38 2.91
N MET A 69 13.49 10.83 3.98
CA MET A 69 14.27 11.60 4.94
C MET A 69 15.45 10.76 5.45
N PRO A 70 16.50 10.59 4.62
CA PRO A 70 17.71 9.87 5.01
C PRO A 70 18.28 10.43 6.32
N GLY A 71 18.57 9.55 7.29
CA GLY A 71 19.12 9.94 8.60
C GLY A 71 18.10 10.40 9.64
N TRP A 72 16.81 10.49 9.29
CA TRP A 72 15.76 10.70 10.29
C TRP A 72 15.50 9.43 11.11
N THR A 73 15.38 9.60 12.43
CA THR A 73 15.30 8.52 13.41
C THR A 73 13.89 8.27 13.96
N GLY A 74 12.90 9.08 13.60
CA GLY A 74 11.52 8.80 13.99
C GLY A 74 10.97 7.57 13.28
N GLU A 75 9.89 6.98 13.77
CA GLU A 75 9.34 5.75 13.18
C GLU A 75 8.12 6.05 12.31
N GLY A 76 8.09 5.47 11.11
CA GLY A 76 6.86 5.33 10.35
C GLY A 76 5.84 4.47 11.11
N ARG A 77 4.58 4.89 11.15
CA ARG A 77 3.52 4.18 11.89
C ARG A 77 2.28 3.97 11.03
N MET A 78 1.62 2.83 11.24
CA MET A 78 0.24 2.64 10.79
C MET A 78 -0.69 3.38 11.75
N ILE A 79 -1.56 4.24 11.23
CA ILE A 79 -2.64 4.87 12.00
C ILE A 79 -3.77 3.87 12.21
N SER A 80 -4.13 3.18 11.13
CA SER A 80 -5.17 2.17 11.12
C SER A 80 -4.83 1.13 10.05
N ALA A 81 -5.14 -0.14 10.33
CA ALA A 81 -4.92 -1.23 9.39
C ALA A 81 -6.07 -2.22 9.45
N PHE A 82 -6.53 -2.65 8.29
CA PHE A 82 -7.67 -3.52 8.11
C PHE A 82 -7.29 -4.70 7.21
N TRP A 83 -7.99 -5.80 7.43
CA TRP A 83 -7.80 -7.07 6.77
C TRP A 83 -9.14 -7.56 6.22
N LEU A 84 -9.16 -7.82 4.92
CA LEU A 84 -10.25 -8.46 4.21
C LEU A 84 -9.83 -9.91 3.95
N LYS A 85 -10.09 -10.77 4.95
CA LYS A 85 -9.56 -12.15 5.01
C LYS A 85 -9.88 -12.99 3.78
N ASP A 86 -11.11 -12.92 3.29
CA ASP A 86 -11.59 -13.71 2.14
C ASP A 86 -10.83 -13.41 0.85
N TYR A 87 -10.17 -12.24 0.78
CA TYR A 87 -9.49 -11.76 -0.43
C TYR A 87 -7.98 -11.70 -0.29
N GLY A 88 -7.44 -12.08 0.87
CA GLY A 88 -6.00 -11.95 1.14
C GLY A 88 -5.53 -10.48 1.09
N PHE A 89 -6.39 -9.51 1.39
CA PHE A 89 -6.11 -8.09 1.17
C PHE A 89 -6.00 -7.28 2.47
N ALA A 90 -4.86 -6.64 2.69
CA ALA A 90 -4.61 -5.73 3.81
C ALA A 90 -4.49 -4.30 3.30
N HIS A 91 -5.01 -3.34 4.06
CA HIS A 91 -4.80 -1.92 3.77
C HIS A 91 -4.82 -1.07 5.02
N GLY A 92 -4.35 0.16 4.95
CA GLY A 92 -4.37 1.06 6.09
C GLY A 92 -3.80 2.43 5.80
N ALA A 93 -4.13 3.37 6.68
CA ALA A 93 -3.51 4.69 6.68
C ALA A 93 -2.19 4.63 7.47
N CYS A 94 -1.17 5.34 6.99
CA CYS A 94 0.14 5.40 7.61
C CYS A 94 0.67 6.83 7.66
N THR A 95 1.65 7.08 8.52
CA THR A 95 2.41 8.33 8.55
C THR A 95 3.89 8.05 8.60
N VAL A 96 4.66 8.85 7.89
CA VAL A 96 6.13 8.84 7.90
C VAL A 96 6.59 10.30 7.93
N ALA A 97 7.26 10.72 9.01
CA ALA A 97 7.57 12.13 9.27
C ALA A 97 6.32 13.04 9.13
N GLU A 98 6.41 14.12 8.36
CA GLU A 98 5.30 15.06 8.08
C GLU A 98 4.41 14.61 6.90
N ARG A 99 4.44 13.33 6.52
CA ARG A 99 3.67 12.79 5.41
C ARG A 99 2.60 11.82 5.88
N LEU A 100 1.43 11.91 5.25
CA LEU A 100 0.30 11.00 5.43
C LEU A 100 0.20 10.10 4.19
N GLY A 101 -0.15 8.85 4.41
CA GLY A 101 -0.16 7.85 3.35
C GLY A 101 -1.23 6.80 3.50
N VAL A 102 -1.32 6.01 2.44
CA VAL A 102 -2.09 4.77 2.41
C VAL A 102 -1.21 3.66 1.87
N THR A 103 -1.28 2.52 2.52
CA THR A 103 -0.63 1.28 2.10
C THR A 103 -1.69 0.23 1.88
N PHE A 104 -1.53 -0.57 0.83
CA PHE A 104 -2.24 -1.84 0.69
C PHE A 104 -1.32 -2.97 0.24
N TYR A 105 -1.74 -4.21 0.48
CA TYR A 105 -0.97 -5.43 0.24
C TYR A 105 -1.87 -6.63 -0.05
N PHE A 106 -1.46 -7.43 -1.02
CA PHE A 106 -2.08 -8.69 -1.40
C PHE A 106 -1.20 -9.86 -0.99
N ARG A 107 -1.74 -10.73 -0.13
CA ARG A 107 -1.02 -11.89 0.41
C ARG A 107 -0.68 -12.92 -0.65
N ASP A 108 -1.57 -13.15 -1.60
CA ASP A 108 -1.39 -14.12 -2.68
C ASP A 108 -0.37 -13.68 -3.73
N LEU A 109 -0.14 -12.37 -3.87
CA LEU A 109 0.87 -11.81 -4.77
C LEU A 109 2.20 -11.53 -4.06
N ASP A 110 2.21 -11.58 -2.73
CA ASP A 110 3.26 -11.00 -1.90
C ASP A 110 3.65 -9.59 -2.33
N MET A 111 2.67 -8.80 -2.78
CA MET A 111 2.91 -7.47 -3.38
C MET A 111 1.96 -6.43 -2.83
N GLY A 112 2.44 -5.20 -2.71
CA GLY A 112 1.64 -4.06 -2.29
C GLY A 112 2.10 -2.75 -2.89
N LEU A 113 1.35 -1.70 -2.57
CA LEU A 113 1.65 -0.33 -2.95
C LEU A 113 1.43 0.58 -1.76
N SER A 114 2.35 1.52 -1.59
CA SER A 114 2.22 2.59 -0.62
C SER A 114 2.33 3.94 -1.30
N THR A 115 1.60 4.92 -0.76
CA THR A 115 1.68 6.33 -1.14
C THR A 115 1.96 7.19 0.09
N LEU A 116 2.75 8.25 -0.07
CA LEU A 116 2.99 9.28 0.94
C LEU A 116 2.85 10.67 0.32
N ALA A 117 1.82 11.41 0.75
CA ALA A 117 1.63 12.81 0.43
C ALA A 117 2.13 13.69 1.58
N SER A 118 2.78 14.80 1.23
CA SER A 118 3.11 15.83 2.21
C SER A 118 1.85 16.55 2.67
N LEU A 119 1.84 17.01 3.92
CA LEU A 119 0.81 17.92 4.41
C LEU A 119 1.02 19.36 3.90
N ARG A 120 2.18 19.65 3.28
CA ARG A 120 2.49 20.96 2.71
C ARG A 120 2.06 21.03 1.24
N PRO A 121 1.36 22.09 0.80
CA PRO A 121 0.98 22.26 -0.59
C PRO A 121 2.20 22.31 -1.53
N GLY A 122 2.09 21.67 -2.70
CA GLY A 122 3.13 21.71 -3.75
C GLY A 122 4.21 20.63 -3.64
N ASP A 123 4.22 19.84 -2.57
CA ASP A 123 5.13 18.71 -2.43
C ASP A 123 4.65 17.48 -3.20
N GLN A 124 5.58 16.79 -3.86
CA GLN A 124 5.32 15.59 -4.64
C GLN A 124 4.75 14.44 -3.78
N VAL A 125 3.79 13.71 -4.35
CA VAL A 125 3.30 12.42 -3.83
C VAL A 125 4.31 11.34 -4.18
N LEU A 126 4.74 10.60 -3.16
CA LEU A 126 5.68 9.50 -3.31
C LEU A 126 4.91 8.18 -3.40
N PHE A 127 5.31 7.31 -4.31
CA PHE A 127 4.75 5.98 -4.46
C PHE A 127 5.84 4.92 -4.35
N ALA A 128 5.53 3.81 -3.69
CA ALA A 128 6.44 2.68 -3.53
C ALA A 128 5.66 1.37 -3.73
N ARG A 129 5.88 0.71 -4.86
CA ARG A 129 5.44 -0.68 -5.05
C ARG A 129 6.46 -1.59 -4.40
N PHE A 130 6.00 -2.54 -3.60
CA PHE A 130 6.87 -3.46 -2.88
C PHE A 130 6.45 -4.91 -3.09
N SER A 131 7.41 -5.83 -3.11
CA SER A 131 7.17 -7.27 -3.06
C SER A 131 7.95 -7.91 -1.91
N VAL A 132 7.43 -8.97 -1.32
CA VAL A 132 8.06 -9.74 -0.25
C VAL A 132 8.66 -11.01 -0.84
N GLN A 133 9.97 -11.22 -0.69
CA GLN A 133 10.59 -12.52 -0.98
C GLN A 133 10.50 -13.42 0.25
N GLU A 134 10.05 -14.67 0.09
CA GLU A 134 10.16 -15.67 1.16
C GLU A 134 11.61 -16.21 1.22
N GLY A 135 12.17 -16.32 2.43
CA GLY A 135 13.41 -17.08 2.68
C GLY A 135 14.70 -16.28 2.95
N GLY A 136 14.66 -14.95 2.92
CA GLY A 136 15.82 -14.11 3.30
C GLY A 136 15.62 -13.35 4.63
N ASP A 137 16.66 -12.65 5.05
CA ASP A 137 16.64 -11.68 6.14
C ASP A 137 15.44 -10.71 5.98
N PRO A 138 14.53 -10.58 6.97
CA PRO A 138 13.35 -9.73 6.84
C PRO A 138 13.68 -8.28 6.50
N ASP A 139 14.88 -7.80 6.80
CA ASP A 139 15.32 -6.44 6.44
C ASP A 139 15.79 -6.30 4.98
N LYS A 140 15.88 -7.41 4.23
CA LYS A 140 16.43 -7.45 2.86
C LYS A 140 15.49 -8.02 1.80
N ASN A 141 14.28 -8.44 2.17
CA ASN A 141 13.36 -9.15 1.26
C ASN A 141 12.42 -8.25 0.46
N TYR A 142 12.65 -6.93 0.44
CA TYR A 142 11.76 -5.99 -0.23
C TYR A 142 12.40 -5.43 -1.48
N GLN A 143 11.78 -5.72 -2.63
CA GLN A 143 12.09 -5.03 -3.88
C GLN A 143 11.14 -3.86 -4.05
N PHE A 144 11.71 -2.66 -4.19
CA PHE A 144 10.95 -1.44 -4.45
C PHE A 144 11.05 -1.06 -5.92
N ASP A 145 9.90 -0.94 -6.57
CA ASP A 145 9.81 -0.34 -7.90
C ASP A 145 9.34 1.11 -7.79
N ARG A 146 9.77 1.94 -8.75
CA ARG A 146 9.53 3.40 -8.77
C ARG A 146 8.77 3.77 -10.03
N PRO A 147 7.67 4.53 -9.94
CA PRO A 147 7.10 5.16 -11.12
C PRO A 147 7.95 6.38 -11.49
N GLY A 148 7.91 6.77 -12.77
CA GLY A 148 8.53 8.03 -13.22
C GLY A 148 8.04 9.21 -12.37
N ARG A 149 8.97 10.00 -11.84
CA ARG A 149 8.67 11.19 -11.01
C ARG A 149 7.72 12.13 -11.77
N ARG A 150 6.58 12.51 -11.18
CA ARG A 150 5.73 13.58 -11.70
C ARG A 150 5.80 14.81 -10.80
N HIS A 151 6.21 15.92 -11.40
CA HIS A 151 6.21 17.27 -10.81
C HIS A 151 4.78 17.81 -10.71
#